data_AF-A0A508X9U0-F1
#
_entry.id   AF-A0A508X9U0-F1
#
_cell.length_a   1.000
_cell.length_b   1.000
_cell.length_c   1.000
_cell.angle_alpha   90.00
_cell.angle_beta   90.00
_cell.angle_gamma   90.00
#
_symmetry.space_group_name_H-M   'P 1'
#
loop_
_entity.id
_entity.type
_entity.pdbx_description
1 polymer ?
#
loop_
_entity_poly.entity_id
_entity_poly.type
_entity_poly.pdbx_seq_one_letter_code
_entity_poly.pdbx_strand_id
1 'polypeptide(L)'
;MKVWREAENIQPDDPPPDVDVSEPVRDPDPGHMISSVVAAALCIKPRGLLTDRQAGKANALKQGSTVFAIMRGLALRFNGILRSRNSEALAKWIDDPLTPSLRQHAFRQRFAPGY
;
A
#
# COMPACT_ATOMS: atom_id res chain seq x y z
N MET A 1 -4.06 33.45 -1.72
CA MET A 1 -2.96 32.45 -1.77
C MET A 1 -2.37 32.36 -0.36
N LYS A 2 -2.78 31.35 0.44
CA LYS A 2 -2.27 30.92 1.77
C LYS A 2 -3.42 30.26 2.56
N VAL A 3 -3.78 29.02 2.24
CA VAL A 3 -4.66 28.17 3.09
C VAL A 3 -4.22 26.72 2.90
N TRP A 4 -2.96 26.40 3.22
CA TRP A 4 -2.45 25.02 3.21
C TRP A 4 -1.44 24.74 4.34
N ARG A 5 -1.28 25.66 5.30
CA ARG A 5 -0.27 25.59 6.37
C ARG A 5 -0.86 25.44 7.78
N GLU A 6 -2.14 25.12 7.90
CA GLU A 6 -2.82 24.95 9.20
C GLU A 6 -3.15 23.50 9.57
N ALA A 7 -2.68 22.52 8.80
CA ALA A 7 -2.83 21.10 9.13
C ALA A 7 -1.66 20.52 9.97
N GLU A 8 -0.64 21.31 10.30
CA GLU A 8 0.58 20.81 10.98
C GLU A 8 0.56 20.95 12.52
N ASN A 9 -0.54 21.39 13.13
CA ASN A 9 -0.67 21.48 14.61
C ASN A 9 -1.60 20.42 15.21
N ILE A 10 -1.48 19.17 14.75
CA ILE A 10 -2.05 18.03 15.48
C ILE A 10 -0.96 17.56 16.46
N GLN A 11 -1.16 17.87 17.74
CA GLN A 11 -0.41 17.29 18.84
C GLN A 11 -0.46 15.76 18.74
N PRO A 12 0.68 15.05 18.83
CA PRO A 12 0.72 13.59 18.79
C PRO A 12 0.36 13.03 20.17
N ASP A 13 -0.89 13.20 20.61
CA ASP A 13 -1.40 12.60 21.85
C ASP A 13 -2.31 11.39 21.60
N ASP A 14 -2.74 11.18 20.35
CA ASP A 14 -3.32 9.90 19.96
C ASP A 14 -2.20 8.96 19.50
N PRO A 15 -2.02 7.79 20.14
CA PRO A 15 -1.15 6.77 19.57
C PRO A 15 -1.65 6.52 18.14
N PRO A 16 -0.74 6.40 17.15
CA PRO A 16 -1.16 6.07 15.79
C PRO A 16 -2.06 4.84 15.89
N PRO A 17 -3.21 4.80 15.16
CA PRO A 17 -4.06 3.62 15.18
C PRO A 17 -3.17 2.42 14.99
N ASP A 18 -3.32 1.38 15.83
CA ASP A 18 -2.56 0.13 15.77
C ASP A 18 -2.63 -0.41 14.34
N VAL A 19 -1.72 0.08 13.51
CA VAL A 19 -1.44 -0.44 12.19
C VAL A 19 -0.67 -1.68 12.52
N ASP A 20 -1.40 -2.78 12.66
CA ASP A 20 -0.84 -4.12 12.81
C ASP A 20 0.35 -4.21 11.84
N VAL A 21 1.54 -4.07 12.40
CA VAL A 21 2.79 -4.04 11.65
C VAL A 21 3.00 -5.49 11.30
N SER A 22 2.36 -5.91 10.21
CA SER A 22 2.49 -7.26 9.66
C SER A 22 3.98 -7.59 9.67
N GLU A 23 4.32 -8.79 10.17
CA GLU A 23 5.72 -9.16 10.38
C GLU A 23 6.59 -8.76 9.18
N PRO A 24 7.74 -8.09 9.42
CA PRO A 24 8.56 -7.57 8.34
C PRO A 24 8.94 -8.68 7.35
N VAL A 25 8.44 -8.57 6.11
CA VAL A 25 8.70 -9.57 5.06
C VAL A 25 10.19 -9.62 4.77
N ARG A 26 10.75 -10.83 4.70
CA ARG A 26 12.17 -11.06 4.42
C ARG A 26 12.48 -11.07 2.92
N ASP A 27 13.65 -10.54 2.59
CA ASP A 27 14.24 -10.54 1.25
C ASP A 27 14.74 -11.96 0.92
N PRO A 28 14.39 -12.52 -0.25
CA PRO A 28 14.79 -13.87 -0.64
C PRO A 28 16.30 -14.05 -0.84
N ASP A 29 17.06 -13.00 -1.19
CA ASP A 29 18.49 -13.13 -1.52
C ASP A 29 19.44 -13.10 -0.30
N PRO A 30 19.18 -12.31 0.76
CA PRO A 30 20.01 -12.35 1.97
C PRO A 30 19.22 -12.63 3.26
N GLY A 31 17.93 -12.95 3.21
CA GLY A 31 17.09 -13.19 4.40
C GLY A 31 16.85 -11.96 5.29
N HIS A 32 17.34 -10.78 4.87
CA HIS A 32 17.19 -9.52 5.60
C HIS A 32 15.78 -8.96 5.48
N MET A 33 15.30 -8.25 6.50
CA MET A 33 13.99 -7.59 6.44
C MET A 33 13.95 -6.55 5.31
N ILE A 34 12.87 -6.54 4.55
CA ILE A 34 12.63 -5.51 3.54
C ILE A 34 12.15 -4.24 4.27
N SER A 35 12.94 -3.17 4.17
CA SER A 35 12.58 -1.87 4.73
C SER A 35 11.26 -1.35 4.14
N SER A 36 10.46 -0.68 4.97
CA SER A 36 9.20 -0.04 4.58
C SER A 36 9.36 0.96 3.43
N VAL A 37 10.49 1.67 3.36
CA VAL A 37 10.79 2.61 2.25
C VAL A 37 10.96 1.85 0.93
N VAL A 38 11.67 0.72 0.97
CA VAL A 38 11.84 -0.15 -0.20
C VAL A 38 10.51 -0.76 -0.61
N ALA A 39 9.70 -1.21 0.35
CA ALA A 39 8.35 -1.71 0.08
C ALA A 39 7.50 -0.61 -0.60
N ALA A 40 7.43 0.59 -0.05
CA ALA A 40 6.68 1.70 -0.64
C ALA A 40 7.15 2.03 -2.07
N ALA A 41 8.46 2.12 -2.29
CA ALA A 41 9.02 2.37 -3.62
C ALA A 41 8.67 1.26 -4.61
N LEU A 42 8.75 -0.02 -4.18
CA LEU A 42 8.36 -1.14 -5.02
C LEU A 42 6.87 -1.12 -5.33
N CYS A 43 6.01 -0.76 -4.37
CA CYS A 43 4.55 -0.75 -4.48
C CYS A 43 4.06 0.02 -5.72
N ILE A 44 4.66 1.17 -6.03
CA ILE A 44 4.25 2.02 -7.16
C ILE A 44 4.99 1.70 -8.48
N LYS A 45 6.12 0.99 -8.40
CA LYS A 45 7.03 0.80 -9.54
C LYS A 45 6.49 -0.27 -10.51
N PRO A 46 6.32 0.00 -11.82
CA PRO A 46 5.82 -0.99 -12.78
C PRO A 46 6.81 -2.14 -12.95
N ARG A 47 6.31 -3.35 -13.27
CA ARG A 47 7.16 -4.54 -13.45
C ARG A 47 8.25 -4.37 -14.51
N GLY A 48 7.95 -3.70 -15.63
CA GLY A 48 8.93 -3.45 -16.69
C GLY A 48 10.09 -2.52 -16.32
N LEU A 49 10.06 -1.90 -15.12
CA LEU A 49 11.15 -1.07 -14.60
C LEU A 49 11.87 -1.73 -13.40
N LEU A 50 11.49 -2.94 -13.00
CA LEU A 50 12.14 -3.66 -11.91
C LEU A 50 13.36 -4.40 -12.45
N THR A 51 14.46 -4.34 -11.69
CA THR A 51 15.54 -5.32 -11.85
C THR A 51 15.10 -6.68 -11.28
N ASP A 52 15.75 -7.76 -11.66
CA ASP A 52 15.39 -9.11 -11.20
C ASP A 52 15.36 -9.21 -9.67
N ARG A 53 16.34 -8.61 -9.00
CA ARG A 53 16.39 -8.52 -7.54
C ARG A 53 15.21 -7.75 -6.95
N GLN A 54 14.78 -6.65 -7.58
CA GLN A 54 13.60 -5.89 -7.15
C GLN A 54 12.30 -6.67 -7.39
N ALA A 55 12.24 -7.45 -8.48
CA ALA A 55 11.12 -8.33 -8.76
C ALA A 55 11.01 -9.46 -7.73
N GLY A 56 12.15 -10.03 -7.30
CA GLY A 56 12.22 -10.99 -6.19
C GLY A 56 11.63 -10.42 -4.90
N LYS A 57 12.08 -9.24 -4.48
CA LYS A 57 11.53 -8.52 -3.31
C LYS A 57 10.03 -8.25 -3.44
N ALA A 58 9.59 -7.77 -4.60
CA ALA A 58 8.17 -7.49 -4.83
C ALA A 58 7.31 -8.76 -4.78
N ASN A 59 7.84 -9.90 -5.23
CA ASN A 59 7.15 -11.18 -5.15
C ASN A 59 7.13 -11.72 -3.70
N ALA A 60 8.21 -11.56 -2.94
CA ALA A 60 8.23 -11.87 -1.51
C ALA A 60 7.21 -11.04 -0.73
N LEU A 61 7.18 -9.72 -0.95
CA LEU A 61 6.21 -8.80 -0.34
C LEU A 61 4.75 -9.17 -0.68
N LYS A 62 4.49 -9.61 -1.91
CA LYS A 62 3.15 -10.06 -2.30
C LYS A 62 2.72 -11.34 -1.58
N GLN A 63 3.65 -12.25 -1.32
CA GLN A 63 3.37 -13.51 -0.62
C GLN A 63 3.24 -13.30 0.88
N GLY A 64 4.06 -12.42 1.46
CA GLY A 64 4.11 -12.16 2.91
C GLY A 64 3.16 -11.07 3.40
N SER A 65 2.60 -10.22 2.53
CA SER A 65 1.69 -9.15 2.93
C SER A 65 0.54 -8.99 1.94
N THR A 66 -0.66 -9.39 2.38
CA THR A 66 -1.90 -9.18 1.64
C THR A 66 -2.17 -7.69 1.40
N VAL A 67 -1.89 -6.84 2.40
CA VAL A 67 -2.00 -5.37 2.28
C VAL A 67 -1.11 -4.85 1.16
N PHE A 68 0.16 -5.29 1.10
CA PHE A 68 1.07 -4.90 0.02
C PHE A 68 0.56 -5.35 -1.36
N ALA A 69 0.10 -6.60 -1.47
CA ALA A 69 -0.40 -7.14 -2.74
C ALA A 69 -1.58 -6.32 -3.27
N ILE A 70 -2.50 -5.95 -2.37
CA ILE A 70 -3.66 -5.11 -2.67
C ILE A 70 -3.23 -3.69 -3.06
N MET A 71 -2.43 -3.03 -2.22
CA MET A 71 -1.98 -1.65 -2.44
C MET A 71 -1.21 -1.51 -3.75
N ARG A 72 -0.35 -2.48 -4.06
CA ARG A 72 0.36 -2.52 -5.35
C ARG A 72 -0.60 -2.66 -6.52
N GLY A 73 -1.63 -3.51 -6.39
CA GLY A 73 -2.67 -3.66 -7.40
C GLY A 73 -3.38 -2.33 -7.69
N LEU A 74 -3.81 -1.64 -6.63
CA LEU A 74 -4.46 -0.33 -6.74
C LEU A 74 -3.52 0.72 -7.36
N ALA A 75 -2.30 0.85 -6.85
CA ALA A 75 -1.32 1.82 -7.33
C ALA A 75 -0.99 1.63 -8.82
N LEU A 76 -0.78 0.39 -9.26
CA LEU A 76 -0.47 0.11 -10.67
C LEU A 76 -1.69 0.32 -11.58
N ARG A 77 -2.90 0.05 -11.11
CA ARG A 77 -4.14 0.28 -11.87
C ARG A 77 -4.41 1.77 -12.02
N PHE A 78 -4.26 2.53 -10.94
CA PHE A 78 -4.32 4.00 -10.95
C PHE A 78 -3.31 4.60 -11.92
N ASN A 79 -2.04 4.16 -11.86
CA ASN A 79 -1.01 4.59 -12.81
C ASN A 79 -1.35 4.26 -14.26
N GLY A 80 -2.03 3.14 -14.53
CA GLY A 80 -2.52 2.79 -15.86
C GLY A 80 -3.56 3.78 -16.38
N ILE A 81 -4.50 4.16 -15.52
CA ILE A 81 -5.55 5.15 -15.84
C ILE A 81 -4.95 6.54 -16.08
N LEU A 82 -4.00 6.97 -15.24
CA LEU A 82 -3.32 8.25 -15.46
C LEU A 82 -2.59 8.30 -16.80
N ARG A 83 -1.95 7.21 -17.22
CA ARG A 83 -1.28 7.14 -18.54
C ARG A 83 -2.25 7.16 -19.72
N SER A 84 -3.45 6.61 -19.57
CA SER A 84 -4.45 6.63 -20.65
C SER A 84 -5.15 7.99 -20.79
N ARG A 85 -4.94 8.92 -19.83
CA ARG A 85 -5.58 10.25 -19.78
C ARG A 85 -7.12 10.19 -19.87
N ASN A 86 -7.70 9.07 -19.44
CA ASN A 86 -9.14 8.86 -19.48
C ASN A 86 -9.76 9.27 -18.13
N SER A 87 -10.37 10.45 -18.09
CA SER A 87 -11.02 11.00 -16.90
C SER A 87 -12.26 10.21 -16.47
N GLU A 88 -13.00 9.62 -17.42
CA GLU A 88 -14.16 8.79 -17.12
C GLU A 88 -13.75 7.48 -16.43
N ALA A 89 -12.68 6.84 -16.92
CA ALA A 89 -12.10 5.66 -16.30
C ALA A 89 -11.55 5.97 -14.89
N LEU A 90 -11.05 7.18 -14.66
CA LEU A 90 -10.63 7.65 -13.34
C LEU A 90 -11.82 7.84 -12.40
N ALA A 91 -12.88 8.52 -12.85
CA ALA A 91 -14.08 8.72 -12.05
C ALA A 91 -14.69 7.37 -11.64
N LYS A 92 -14.85 6.45 -12.59
CA LYS A 92 -15.33 5.10 -12.34
C LYS A 92 -14.45 4.30 -11.37
N TRP A 93 -13.13 4.51 -11.40
CA TRP A 93 -12.20 3.86 -10.47
C TRP A 93 -12.28 4.41 -9.05
N ILE A 94 -12.57 5.70 -8.89
CA ILE A 94 -12.82 6.32 -7.57
C ILE A 94 -14.12 5.79 -6.96
N ASP A 95 -15.15 5.64 -7.79
CA ASP A 95 -16.45 5.12 -7.37
C ASP A 95 -16.47 3.59 -7.22
N ASP A 96 -15.44 2.89 -7.70
CA ASP A 96 -15.29 1.45 -7.56
C ASP A 96 -15.16 1.12 -6.06
N PRO A 97 -16.11 0.38 -5.47
CA PRO A 97 -16.00 -0.01 -4.08
C PRO A 97 -14.76 -0.89 -3.94
N LEU A 98 -13.69 -0.28 -3.41
CA LEU A 98 -12.43 -0.90 -3.03
C LEU A 98 -12.72 -2.34 -2.58
N THR A 99 -12.09 -3.32 -3.24
CA THR A 99 -12.46 -4.74 -3.17
C THR A 99 -12.81 -5.16 -1.74
N PRO A 100 -13.87 -5.99 -1.54
CA PRO A 100 -14.36 -6.38 -0.21
C PRO A 100 -13.28 -6.97 0.71
N SER A 101 -12.15 -7.42 0.17
CA SER A 101 -10.95 -7.82 0.92
C SER A 101 -10.34 -6.71 1.78
N LEU A 102 -10.36 -5.45 1.35
CA LEU A 102 -9.89 -4.31 2.17
C LEU A 102 -10.86 -3.97 3.29
N ARG A 103 -12.17 -4.05 3.03
CA ARG A 103 -13.18 -3.92 4.09
C ARG A 103 -13.03 -5.04 5.12
N GLN A 104 -12.82 -6.27 4.68
CA GLN A 104 -12.68 -7.41 5.59
C GLN A 104 -11.39 -7.35 6.42
N HIS A 105 -10.25 -6.93 5.85
CA HIS A 105 -9.02 -6.71 6.63
C HIS A 105 -9.14 -5.53 7.60
N ALA A 106 -9.71 -4.40 7.17
CA ALA A 106 -9.95 -3.25 8.05
C ALA A 106 -10.97 -3.57 9.15
N PHE A 107 -11.98 -4.39 8.85
CA PHE A 107 -12.96 -4.87 9.84
C PHE A 107 -12.33 -5.84 10.85
N ARG A 108 -11.41 -6.71 10.40
CA ARG A 108 -10.67 -7.63 11.28
C ARG A 108 -9.73 -6.89 12.24
N GLN A 109 -9.19 -5.73 11.84
CA GLN A 109 -8.35 -4.88 12.71
C GLN A 109 -9.17 -4.00 13.67
N ARG A 110 -10.43 -3.67 13.33
CA ARG A 110 -11.29 -2.80 14.16
C ARG A 110 -12.16 -3.56 15.19
N PHE A 111 -12.38 -4.87 15.03
CA PHE A 111 -13.35 -5.63 15.85
C PHE A 111 -12.90 -7.04 16.29
N ALA A 112 -11.59 -7.34 16.33
CA ALA A 112 -11.11 -8.54 17.01
C ALA A 112 -10.70 -8.18 18.46
N PRO A 113 -11.52 -8.45 19.49
CA PRO A 113 -11.02 -8.46 20.85
C PRO A 113 -10.00 -9.60 20.97
N GLY A 114 -8.84 -9.29 21.54
CA GLY A 114 -7.83 -10.30 21.86
C GLY A 114 -8.44 -11.43 22.69
N TYR A 115 -8.16 -12.66 22.27
CA TYR A 115 -8.28 -13.86 23.11
C TYR A 115 -6.86 -14.33 23.44
#